data_AF-A0A9N8E964-F1
#
_entry.id   AF-A0A9N8E964-F1
#
_cell.length_a   1.000
_cell.length_b   1.000
_cell.length_c   1.000
_cell.angle_alpha   90.00
_cell.angle_beta   90.00
_cell.angle_gamma   90.00
#
_symmetry.space_group_name_H-M   'P 1'
#
loop_
_entity.id
_entity.type
_entity.pdbx_description
1 polymer ?
#
loop_
_entity_poly.entity_id
_entity_poly.type
_entity_poly.pdbx_seq_one_letter_code
_entity_poly.pdbx_strand_id
1 'polypeptide(L)'
;MKNNLSLSAILEKARELLPIAALGFSYIKDGAEIPLEDNNVFVSLITRPNLNERIIRVKNLQDDFSSFTSIKDALHLVDATSDDVRLPVSNDKFPKPLTEFSEPQIEELVHAIDTIRRRKEVVPIEQSYEATRRLYIDPILLASARVAGGEEKDIKMMVEQVYESEDVNGPIDYVFSFNDVTICVTEGKKDSLDRGIAQNIAQLVAVRDTNTRKRKRKHHEMEKEQQTIFGIATTYVEWSFIRLEGSTINCTNNTQVHQLGETGRH
;
A
#
# COMPACT_ATOMS: atom_id res chain seq x y z
N MET A 1 -43.34 -4.97 14.56
CA MET A 1 -42.36 -3.96 14.13
C MET A 1 -42.30 -4.01 12.62
N LYS A 2 -42.68 -2.93 11.91
CA LYS A 2 -42.47 -2.86 10.47
C LYS A 2 -40.97 -2.73 10.26
N ASN A 3 -40.33 -3.74 9.68
CA ASN A 3 -38.98 -3.56 9.14
C ASN A 3 -39.09 -2.46 8.09
N ASN A 4 -38.63 -1.26 8.41
CA ASN A 4 -38.46 -0.22 7.41
C ASN A 4 -37.33 -0.69 6.49
N LEU A 5 -37.71 -1.38 5.42
CA LEU A 5 -36.81 -1.73 4.33
C LEU A 5 -36.40 -0.43 3.64
N SER A 6 -35.35 0.19 4.14
CA SER A 6 -34.67 1.31 3.49
C SER A 6 -33.31 0.85 2.97
N LEU A 7 -32.84 1.54 1.93
CA LEU A 7 -31.49 1.37 1.39
C LEU A 7 -30.43 1.58 2.49
N SER A 8 -30.63 2.57 3.37
CA SER A 8 -29.74 2.84 4.50
C SER A 8 -29.66 1.69 5.50
N ALA A 9 -30.80 1.09 5.88
CA ALA A 9 -30.83 -0.02 6.82
C ALA A 9 -30.15 -1.28 6.25
N ILE A 10 -30.25 -1.48 4.94
CA ILE A 10 -29.58 -2.60 4.25
C ILE A 10 -28.09 -2.33 4.07
N LEU A 11 -27.69 -1.10 3.76
CA LEU A 11 -26.27 -0.70 3.77
C LEU A 11 -25.64 -0.93 5.13
N GLU A 12 -26.33 -0.54 6.21
CA GLU A 12 -25.88 -0.77 7.58
C GLU A 12 -25.75 -2.27 7.87
N LYS A 13 -26.79 -3.06 7.56
CA LYS A 13 -26.75 -4.51 7.76
C LYS A 13 -25.69 -5.21 6.89
N ALA A 14 -25.48 -4.74 5.66
CA ALA A 14 -24.46 -5.27 4.77
C ALA A 14 -23.06 -4.97 5.30
N ARG A 15 -22.81 -3.79 5.87
CA ARG A 15 -21.54 -3.44 6.54
C ARG A 15 -21.26 -4.27 7.79
N GLU A 16 -22.30 -4.74 8.48
CA GLU A 16 -22.13 -5.71 9.58
C GLU A 16 -21.70 -7.10 9.08
N LEU A 17 -22.19 -7.51 7.90
CA LEU A 17 -21.96 -8.84 7.34
C LEU A 17 -20.70 -8.92 6.47
N LEU A 18 -20.34 -7.82 5.82
CA LEU A 18 -19.21 -7.68 4.92
C LEU A 18 -18.28 -6.62 5.51
N PRO A 19 -17.05 -6.99 5.94
CA PRO A 19 -16.09 -6.06 6.53
C PRO A 19 -15.42 -5.23 5.43
N ILE A 20 -16.20 -4.48 4.64
CA ILE A 20 -15.75 -3.62 3.54
C ILE A 20 -16.08 -2.19 3.92
N ALA A 21 -15.07 -1.31 3.92
CA ALA A 21 -15.25 0.07 4.38
C ALA A 21 -16.19 0.89 3.48
N ALA A 22 -16.13 0.74 2.15
CA ALA A 22 -17.01 1.46 1.22
C ALA A 22 -17.83 0.49 0.34
N LEU A 23 -19.07 0.25 0.77
CA LEU A 23 -20.00 -0.64 0.10
C LEU A 23 -21.07 0.15 -0.66
N GLY A 24 -21.30 -0.23 -1.92
CA GLY A 24 -22.33 0.33 -2.78
C GLY A 24 -23.26 -0.74 -3.35
N PHE A 25 -24.48 -0.34 -3.71
CA PHE A 25 -25.43 -1.18 -4.41
C PHE A 25 -25.68 -0.64 -5.81
N SER A 26 -25.95 -1.54 -6.74
CA SER A 26 -26.38 -1.20 -8.09
C SER A 26 -27.35 -2.26 -8.60
N TYR A 27 -28.08 -1.95 -9.66
CA TYR A 27 -28.98 -2.91 -10.32
C TYR A 27 -28.82 -2.85 -11.83
N ILE A 28 -29.06 -3.97 -12.50
CA ILE A 28 -29.06 -4.02 -13.96
C ILE A 28 -30.46 -3.68 -14.50
N LYS A 29 -30.51 -2.77 -15.46
CA LYS A 29 -31.71 -2.44 -16.23
C LYS A 29 -31.33 -2.26 -17.70
N ASP A 30 -31.98 -3.00 -18.57
CA ASP A 30 -31.77 -2.93 -20.03
C ASP A 30 -30.29 -3.13 -20.42
N GLY A 31 -29.58 -4.00 -19.69
CA GLY A 31 -28.15 -4.27 -19.89
C GLY A 31 -27.18 -3.24 -19.29
N ALA A 32 -27.69 -2.11 -18.78
CA ALA A 32 -26.89 -1.10 -18.10
C ALA A 32 -26.90 -1.31 -16.58
N GLU A 33 -25.76 -1.08 -15.94
CA GLU A 33 -25.65 -1.09 -14.48
C GLU A 33 -25.89 0.33 -13.93
N ILE A 34 -26.84 0.44 -12.99
CA ILE A 34 -27.30 1.72 -12.45
C ILE A 34 -27.01 1.75 -10.94
N PRO A 35 -26.28 2.76 -10.42
CA PRO A 35 -26.11 2.95 -8.98
C PRO A 35 -27.44 3.06 -8.25
N LEU A 36 -27.52 2.45 -7.08
CA LEU A 36 -28.71 2.45 -6.25
C LEU A 36 -28.51 3.44 -5.10
N GLU A 37 -28.85 4.69 -5.36
CA GLU A 37 -28.71 5.82 -4.42
C GLU A 37 -30.06 6.28 -3.86
N ASP A 38 -31.15 6.05 -4.61
CA ASP A 38 -32.50 6.48 -4.24
C ASP A 38 -33.27 5.36 -3.52
N ASN A 39 -33.71 5.66 -2.29
CA ASN A 39 -34.51 4.77 -1.47
C ASN A 39 -35.86 4.39 -2.13
N ASN A 40 -36.48 5.27 -2.91
CA ASN A 40 -37.73 4.97 -3.60
C ASN A 40 -37.52 3.95 -4.71
N VAL A 41 -36.41 4.07 -5.45
CA VAL A 41 -36.01 3.09 -6.45
C VAL A 41 -35.74 1.76 -5.75
N PHE A 42 -34.97 1.76 -4.66
CA PHE A 42 -34.72 0.56 -3.85
C PHE A 42 -36.03 -0.13 -3.40
N VAL A 43 -36.94 0.61 -2.75
CA VAL A 43 -38.23 0.08 -2.27
C VAL A 43 -39.06 -0.48 -3.44
N SER A 44 -39.06 0.19 -4.60
CA SER A 44 -39.78 -0.30 -5.78
C SER A 44 -39.22 -1.63 -6.30
N LEU A 45 -37.89 -1.82 -6.26
CA LEU A 45 -37.21 -3.03 -6.70
C LEU A 45 -37.57 -4.23 -5.83
N ILE A 46 -37.66 -4.04 -4.50
CA ILE A 46 -37.95 -5.13 -3.55
C ILE A 46 -39.45 -5.43 -3.39
N THR A 47 -40.33 -4.43 -3.55
CA THR A 47 -41.78 -4.60 -3.31
C THR A 47 -42.54 -5.05 -4.55
N ARG A 48 -42.02 -4.77 -5.74
CA ARG A 48 -42.60 -5.18 -7.02
C ARG A 48 -41.55 -5.89 -7.86
N PRO A 49 -41.18 -7.14 -7.50
CA PRO A 49 -40.24 -7.92 -8.27
C PRO A 49 -40.87 -8.27 -9.63
N ASN A 50 -40.71 -7.41 -10.63
CA ASN A 50 -40.88 -7.83 -12.00
C ASN A 50 -39.69 -8.75 -12.31
N LEU A 51 -39.98 -10.05 -12.43
CA LEU A 51 -39.03 -11.18 -12.52
C LEU A 51 -38.02 -11.14 -13.68
N ASN A 52 -38.01 -10.09 -14.50
CA ASN A 52 -37.00 -9.93 -15.55
C ASN A 52 -35.70 -9.41 -14.92
N GLU A 53 -34.98 -10.33 -14.29
CA GLU A 53 -33.52 -10.35 -14.05
C GLU A 53 -32.86 -9.05 -13.57
N ARG A 54 -33.44 -8.37 -12.58
CA ARG A 54 -32.74 -7.27 -11.90
C ARG A 54 -31.79 -7.83 -10.85
N ILE A 55 -30.59 -8.21 -11.30
CA ILE A 55 -29.48 -8.55 -10.41
C ILE A 55 -29.13 -7.30 -9.61
N ILE A 56 -29.34 -7.34 -8.29
CA ILE A 56 -28.75 -6.36 -7.38
C ILE A 56 -27.29 -6.77 -7.17
N ARG A 57 -26.36 -5.90 -7.55
CA ARG A 57 -24.93 -6.08 -7.36
C ARG A 57 -24.50 -5.30 -6.14
N VAL A 58 -23.71 -5.96 -5.30
CA VAL A 58 -22.97 -5.33 -4.20
C VAL A 58 -21.56 -5.09 -4.68
N LYS A 59 -21.07 -3.86 -4.53
CA LYS A 59 -19.73 -3.47 -4.97
C LYS A 59 -18.92 -2.98 -3.79
N ASN A 60 -17.64 -3.34 -3.80
CA ASN A 60 -16.64 -2.51 -3.15
C ASN A 60 -16.43 -1.26 -4.02
N LEU A 61 -16.60 -0.08 -3.43
CA LEU A 61 -16.38 1.19 -4.10
C LEU A 61 -14.94 1.68 -3.98
N GLN A 62 -14.13 1.01 -3.16
CA GLN A 62 -12.72 1.30 -3.00
C GLN A 62 -11.94 0.87 -4.23
N ASP A 63 -10.96 1.68 -4.61
CA ASP A 63 -9.97 1.33 -5.62
C ASP A 63 -8.93 0.36 -5.06
N ASP A 64 -8.53 -0.61 -5.87
CA ASP A 64 -7.36 -1.44 -5.57
C ASP A 64 -6.09 -0.59 -5.71
N PHE A 65 -5.07 -0.80 -4.86
CA PHE A 65 -3.81 -0.06 -4.99
C PHE A 65 -3.23 -0.10 -6.41
N SER A 66 -3.43 -1.21 -7.14
CA SER A 66 -2.90 -1.37 -8.49
C SER A 66 -3.52 -0.45 -9.56
N SER A 67 -4.67 0.18 -9.28
CA SER A 67 -5.35 1.12 -10.17
C SER A 67 -4.61 2.47 -10.28
N PHE A 68 -3.81 2.80 -9.27
CA PHE A 68 -2.99 4.02 -9.25
C PHE A 68 -1.77 3.85 -10.14
N THR A 69 -1.83 4.41 -11.34
CA THR A 69 -0.77 4.29 -12.36
C THR A 69 0.08 5.53 -12.56
N SER A 70 -0.32 6.66 -11.98
CA SER A 70 0.47 7.88 -11.98
C SER A 70 0.47 8.55 -10.60
N ILE A 71 1.54 9.26 -10.26
CA ILE A 71 1.66 9.99 -8.99
C ILE A 71 0.53 11.01 -8.87
N LYS A 72 0.20 11.70 -9.97
CA LYS A 72 -0.90 12.65 -10.04
C LYS A 72 -2.23 12.02 -9.61
N ASP A 73 -2.51 10.81 -10.09
CA ASP A 73 -3.74 10.09 -9.73
C ASP A 73 -3.76 9.72 -8.25
N ALA A 74 -2.62 9.51 -7.60
CA ALA A 74 -2.60 9.13 -6.18
C ALA A 74 -2.60 10.34 -5.22
N LEU A 75 -2.20 11.52 -5.68
CA LEU A 75 -2.09 12.72 -4.82
C LEU A 75 -3.44 13.25 -4.31
N HIS A 76 -4.55 12.95 -4.99
CA HIS A 76 -5.87 13.32 -4.48
C HIS A 76 -6.21 12.66 -3.14
N LEU A 77 -5.61 11.48 -2.84
CA LEU A 77 -5.85 10.76 -1.58
C LEU A 77 -5.22 11.43 -0.35
N VAL A 78 -4.30 12.38 -0.56
CA VAL A 78 -3.57 13.07 0.50
C VAL A 78 -3.88 14.57 0.55
N ASP A 79 -4.96 15.02 -0.12
CA ASP A 79 -5.31 16.44 -0.28
C ASP A 79 -4.14 17.29 -0.82
N ALA A 80 -3.22 16.68 -1.54
CA ALA A 80 -2.08 17.36 -2.13
C ALA A 80 -2.41 17.76 -3.57
N THR A 81 -2.33 19.04 -3.88
CA THR A 81 -2.40 19.52 -5.26
C THR A 81 -0.99 19.70 -5.80
N SER A 82 -0.63 18.90 -6.81
CA SER A 82 0.61 19.08 -7.56
C SER A 82 0.28 19.11 -9.05
N ASP A 83 0.67 20.19 -9.72
CA ASP A 83 0.74 20.23 -11.18
C ASP A 83 1.91 19.38 -11.70
N ASP A 84 2.86 19.04 -10.81
CA ASP A 84 4.02 18.22 -11.12
C ASP A 84 3.70 16.72 -11.07
N VAL A 85 4.21 16.01 -12.07
CA VAL A 85 4.14 14.53 -12.20
C VAL A 85 5.04 13.83 -11.18
N ARG A 86 5.90 14.58 -10.46
CA ARG A 86 6.90 14.04 -9.52
C ARG A 86 6.62 14.50 -8.09
N LEU A 87 6.97 13.65 -7.13
CA LEU A 87 6.93 14.02 -5.71
C LEU A 87 8.03 15.03 -5.38
N PRO A 88 7.79 15.96 -4.43
CA PRO A 88 8.83 16.83 -3.90
C PRO A 88 9.95 16.01 -3.25
N VAL A 89 11.19 16.27 -3.67
CA VAL A 89 12.37 15.63 -3.07
C VAL A 89 12.78 16.40 -1.81
N SER A 90 12.98 15.69 -0.70
CA SER A 90 13.47 16.29 0.55
C SER A 90 14.23 15.27 1.40
N ASN A 91 15.50 15.00 1.07
CA ASN A 91 16.32 14.00 1.77
C ASN A 91 16.52 14.34 3.26
N ASP A 92 16.49 15.61 3.63
CA ASP A 92 16.62 16.11 5.01
C ASP A 92 15.44 15.74 5.92
N LYS A 93 14.29 15.39 5.35
CA LYS A 93 13.11 14.91 6.07
C LYS A 93 13.15 13.43 6.40
N PHE A 94 14.17 12.70 5.95
CA PHE A 94 14.34 11.28 6.20
C PHE A 94 15.44 11.04 7.23
N PRO A 95 15.38 9.92 7.99
CA PRO A 95 16.49 9.50 8.83
C PRO A 95 17.79 9.40 8.03
N LYS A 96 18.89 9.84 8.62
CA LYS A 96 20.21 9.68 8.00
C LYS A 96 20.55 8.18 7.91
N PRO A 97 21.16 7.71 6.81
CA PRO A 97 21.64 6.35 6.71
C PRO A 97 22.63 6.02 7.84
N LEU A 98 22.60 4.77 8.30
CA LEU A 98 23.62 4.25 9.19
C LEU A 98 24.99 4.25 8.48
N THR A 99 26.00 4.78 9.16
CA THR A 99 27.38 4.84 8.67
C THR A 99 28.30 3.85 9.37
N GLU A 100 27.85 3.25 10.47
CA GLU A 100 28.60 2.33 11.30
C GLU A 100 27.72 1.11 11.58
N PHE A 101 28.33 -0.08 11.50
CA PHE A 101 27.67 -1.36 11.71
C PHE A 101 28.53 -2.20 12.67
N SER A 102 27.88 -2.93 13.56
CA SER A 102 28.55 -3.95 14.38
C SER A 102 28.90 -5.19 13.55
N GLU A 103 29.83 -6.02 14.03
CA GLU A 103 30.19 -7.28 13.35
C GLU A 103 28.96 -8.17 13.02
N PRO A 104 28.00 -8.40 13.94
CA PRO A 104 26.78 -9.13 13.60
C PRO A 104 25.93 -8.47 12.51
N GLN A 105 25.86 -7.14 12.47
CA GLN A 105 25.13 -6.42 11.42
C GLN A 105 25.84 -6.54 10.07
N ILE A 106 27.17 -6.49 10.05
CA ILE A 106 27.97 -6.71 8.85
C ILE A 106 27.75 -8.13 8.32
N GLU A 107 27.72 -9.13 9.20
CA GLU A 107 27.44 -10.53 8.83
C GLU A 107 26.08 -10.68 8.11
N GLU A 108 25.02 -10.06 8.64
CA GLU A 108 23.68 -10.06 8.01
C GLU A 108 23.70 -9.42 6.61
N LEU A 109 24.43 -8.31 6.44
CA LEU A 109 24.60 -7.66 5.13
C LEU A 109 25.38 -8.55 4.14
N VAL A 110 26.44 -9.22 4.61
CA VAL A 110 27.22 -10.17 3.80
C VAL A 110 26.35 -11.34 3.34
N HIS A 111 25.53 -11.90 4.23
CA HIS A 111 24.58 -12.96 3.88
C HIS A 111 23.58 -12.54 2.79
N ALA A 112 23.06 -11.32 2.85
CA ALA A 112 22.19 -10.79 1.81
C ALA A 112 22.92 -10.67 0.46
N ILE A 113 24.13 -10.10 0.46
CA ILE A 113 24.95 -9.94 -0.75
C ILE A 113 25.26 -11.30 -1.38
N ASP A 114 25.69 -12.29 -0.58
CA ASP A 114 26.03 -13.62 -1.08
C ASP A 114 24.81 -14.37 -1.61
N THR A 115 23.64 -14.15 -1.01
CA THR A 115 22.38 -14.70 -1.51
C THR A 115 22.02 -14.11 -2.87
N ILE A 116 22.11 -12.78 -3.01
CA ILE A 116 21.84 -12.08 -4.26
C ILE A 116 22.81 -12.52 -5.37
N ARG A 117 24.11 -12.64 -5.07
CA ARG A 117 25.14 -13.11 -6.01
C ARG A 117 24.82 -14.51 -6.54
N ARG A 118 24.56 -15.47 -5.64
CA ARG A 118 24.20 -16.84 -6.02
C ARG A 118 22.92 -16.89 -6.85
N ARG A 119 21.90 -16.08 -6.52
CA ARG A 119 20.67 -16.00 -7.30
C ARG A 119 20.93 -15.46 -8.70
N LYS A 120 21.81 -14.45 -8.86
CA LYS A 120 22.18 -13.91 -10.17
C LYS A 120 22.80 -14.95 -11.12
N GLU A 121 23.47 -15.98 -10.59
CA GLU A 121 24.09 -17.03 -11.42
C GLU A 121 23.08 -18.00 -12.05
N VAL A 122 21.91 -18.18 -11.43
CA VAL A 122 20.95 -19.23 -11.81
C VAL A 122 19.54 -18.71 -12.13
N VAL A 123 19.23 -17.46 -11.75
CA VAL A 123 17.93 -16.82 -11.97
C VAL A 123 18.06 -15.74 -13.04
N PRO A 124 17.40 -15.88 -14.19
CA PRO A 124 17.42 -14.86 -15.23
C PRO A 124 16.61 -13.63 -14.79
N ILE A 125 17.31 -12.52 -14.54
CA ILE A 125 16.73 -11.21 -14.14
C ILE A 125 15.78 -10.67 -15.23
N GLU A 126 15.98 -11.09 -16.48
CA GLU A 126 15.24 -10.60 -17.64
C GLU A 126 13.78 -11.05 -17.68
N GLN A 127 13.39 -12.07 -16.89
CA GLN A 127 12.02 -12.56 -16.84
C GLN A 127 11.18 -11.72 -15.87
N SER A 128 10.40 -10.82 -16.46
CA SER A 128 9.59 -9.72 -15.91
C SER A 128 8.53 -10.06 -14.86
N TYR A 129 8.57 -11.23 -14.25
CA TYR A 129 7.55 -11.67 -13.31
C TYR A 129 7.87 -11.17 -11.89
N GLU A 130 6.83 -10.73 -11.20
CA GLU A 130 6.89 -10.24 -9.82
C GLU A 130 7.59 -11.24 -8.89
N ALA A 131 7.27 -12.52 -9.02
CA ALA A 131 7.91 -13.61 -8.29
C ALA A 131 9.45 -13.63 -8.42
N THR A 132 9.99 -13.29 -9.59
CA THR A 132 11.44 -13.24 -9.82
C THR A 132 12.06 -12.01 -9.16
N ARG A 133 11.36 -10.87 -9.14
CA ARG A 133 11.86 -9.64 -8.49
C ARG A 133 11.92 -9.80 -6.97
N ARG A 134 10.94 -10.49 -6.36
CA ARG A 134 10.97 -10.86 -4.93
C ARG A 134 12.24 -11.61 -4.52
N LEU A 135 12.81 -12.44 -5.41
CA LEU A 135 14.10 -13.12 -5.15
C LEU A 135 15.28 -12.14 -4.98
N TYR A 136 15.17 -10.89 -5.40
CA TYR A 136 16.22 -9.88 -5.18
C TYR A 136 15.84 -8.91 -4.06
N ILE A 137 14.55 -8.67 -3.84
CA ILE A 137 14.02 -7.79 -2.80
C ILE A 137 14.10 -8.44 -1.42
N ASP A 138 13.68 -9.71 -1.29
CA ASP A 138 13.59 -10.39 0.02
C ASP A 138 14.89 -10.37 0.84
N PRO A 139 16.08 -10.69 0.27
CA PRO A 139 17.32 -10.68 1.06
C PRO A 139 17.68 -9.29 1.57
N ILE A 140 17.40 -8.25 0.77
CA ILE A 140 17.67 -6.85 1.15
C ILE A 140 16.75 -6.46 2.29
N LEU A 141 15.45 -6.73 2.16
CA LEU A 141 14.43 -6.44 3.15
C LEU A 141 14.67 -7.19 4.47
N LEU A 142 15.03 -8.48 4.39
CA LEU A 142 15.37 -9.28 5.56
C LEU A 142 16.59 -8.72 6.29
N ALA A 143 17.72 -8.54 5.60
CA ALA A 143 18.91 -7.98 6.22
C ALA A 143 18.67 -6.59 6.80
N SER A 144 17.90 -5.73 6.11
CA SER A 144 17.53 -4.41 6.63
C SER A 144 16.80 -4.52 7.97
N ALA A 145 15.84 -5.43 8.09
CA ALA A 145 15.11 -5.66 9.34
C ALA A 145 16.00 -6.27 10.43
N ARG A 146 16.92 -7.17 10.08
CA ARG A 146 17.87 -7.77 11.03
C ARG A 146 18.85 -6.72 11.56
N VAL A 147 19.35 -5.84 10.69
CA VAL A 147 20.24 -4.73 11.05
C VAL A 147 19.52 -3.72 11.94
N ALA A 148 18.29 -3.32 11.58
CA ALA A 148 17.52 -2.33 12.32
C ALA A 148 16.95 -2.86 13.65
N GLY A 149 16.63 -4.15 13.74
CA GLY A 149 16.03 -4.77 14.93
C GLY A 149 17.02 -5.07 16.06
N GLY A 150 18.33 -4.96 15.81
CA GLY A 150 19.36 -5.23 16.81
C GLY A 150 19.22 -6.60 17.48
N GLU A 151 19.61 -6.68 18.77
CA GLU A 151 19.50 -7.91 19.56
C GLU A 151 18.06 -8.27 19.97
N GLU A 152 17.18 -7.26 20.05
CA GLU A 152 15.79 -7.43 20.50
C GLU A 152 14.91 -8.10 19.42
N LYS A 153 15.28 -7.99 18.13
CA LYS A 153 14.62 -8.66 16.99
C LYS A 153 13.11 -8.40 16.88
N ASP A 154 12.66 -7.23 17.31
CA ASP A 154 11.23 -6.89 17.42
C ASP A 154 10.59 -6.36 16.12
N ILE A 155 11.36 -6.25 15.05
CA ILE A 155 10.83 -5.88 13.73
C ILE A 155 10.10 -7.06 13.12
N LYS A 156 8.79 -6.88 12.86
CA LYS A 156 7.99 -7.86 12.13
C LYS A 156 7.90 -7.46 10.66
N MET A 157 8.33 -8.36 9.78
CA MET A 157 8.11 -8.28 8.34
C MET A 157 6.90 -9.15 7.99
N MET A 158 5.84 -8.53 7.49
CA MET A 158 4.62 -9.21 7.07
C MET A 158 4.48 -9.08 5.55
N VAL A 159 3.97 -10.12 4.90
CA VAL A 159 3.80 -10.17 3.43
C VAL A 159 2.30 -10.16 3.12
N GLU A 160 1.93 -9.46 2.05
CA GLU A 160 0.56 -9.39 1.51
C GLU A 160 -0.51 -9.00 2.56
N GLN A 161 -0.17 -8.08 3.46
CA GLN A 161 -1.12 -7.61 4.47
C GLN A 161 -2.15 -6.67 3.86
N VAL A 162 -3.42 -6.94 4.13
CA VAL A 162 -4.54 -6.13 3.63
C VAL A 162 -4.72 -4.88 4.50
N TYR A 163 -4.74 -3.73 3.84
CA TYR A 163 -5.05 -2.44 4.44
C TYR A 163 -6.16 -1.75 3.65
N GLU A 164 -6.92 -0.89 4.35
CA GLU A 164 -8.04 -0.16 3.76
C GLU A 164 -8.18 1.25 4.34
N SER A 165 -8.60 2.19 3.49
CA SER A 165 -9.12 3.50 3.85
C SER A 165 -10.60 3.61 3.44
N GLU A 166 -11.13 4.83 3.32
CA GLU A 166 -12.44 5.05 2.68
C GLU A 166 -12.39 4.81 1.17
N ASP A 167 -11.30 5.22 0.51
CA ASP A 167 -11.19 5.22 -0.96
C ASP A 167 -10.41 4.04 -1.52
N VAL A 168 -9.53 3.41 -0.74
CA VAL A 168 -8.62 2.39 -1.26
C VAL A 168 -8.58 1.13 -0.39
N ASN A 169 -8.34 -0.01 -1.04
CA ASN A 169 -8.15 -1.30 -0.37
C ASN A 169 -7.14 -2.18 -1.11
N GLY A 170 -6.57 -3.14 -0.41
CA GLY A 170 -5.80 -4.21 -1.04
C GLY A 170 -4.63 -4.71 -0.21
N PRO A 171 -3.90 -5.72 -0.71
CA PRO A 171 -2.68 -6.19 -0.09
C PRO A 171 -1.51 -5.24 -0.36
N ILE A 172 -0.66 -5.06 0.64
CA ILE A 172 0.66 -4.43 0.52
C ILE A 172 1.71 -5.55 0.46
N ASP A 173 2.62 -5.49 -0.52
CA ASP A 173 3.62 -6.55 -0.75
C ASP A 173 4.39 -6.91 0.51
N TYR A 174 4.95 -5.89 1.18
CA TYR A 174 5.58 -6.05 2.48
C TYR A 174 5.21 -4.91 3.42
N VAL A 175 5.04 -5.25 4.69
CA VAL A 175 4.81 -4.30 5.76
C VAL A 175 5.77 -4.60 6.90
N PHE A 176 6.60 -3.62 7.23
CA PHE A 176 7.37 -3.66 8.47
C PHE A 176 6.61 -2.97 9.58
N SER A 177 6.54 -3.61 10.74
CA SER A 177 6.02 -2.99 11.94
C SER A 177 7.02 -3.11 13.08
N PHE A 178 7.28 -1.99 13.76
CA PHE A 178 8.05 -1.92 14.99
C PHE A 178 7.46 -0.83 15.87
N ASN A 179 7.01 -1.19 17.08
CA ASN A 179 6.23 -0.30 17.95
C ASN A 179 5.08 0.37 17.18
N ASP A 180 5.06 1.71 17.13
CA ASP A 180 4.05 2.52 16.44
C ASP A 180 4.46 2.94 15.02
N VAL A 181 5.60 2.46 14.53
CA VAL A 181 6.11 2.74 13.18
C VAL A 181 5.68 1.62 12.24
N THR A 182 5.10 2.03 11.11
CA THR A 182 4.76 1.13 10.00
C THR A 182 5.44 1.63 8.73
N ILE A 183 6.11 0.72 8.02
CA ILE A 183 6.73 0.99 6.71
C ILE A 183 6.09 0.08 5.68
N CYS A 184 5.58 0.68 4.60
CA CYS A 184 4.93 -0.04 3.51
C CYS A 184 5.91 -0.18 2.34
N VAL A 185 6.17 -1.40 1.88
CA VAL A 185 6.99 -1.64 0.69
C VAL A 185 6.10 -2.14 -0.43
N THR A 186 6.24 -1.50 -1.59
CA THR A 186 5.60 -1.92 -2.84
C THR A 186 6.63 -2.20 -3.90
N GLU A 187 6.39 -3.28 -4.62
CA GLU A 187 7.12 -3.64 -5.82
C GLU A 187 6.55 -2.87 -7.03
N GLY A 188 7.34 -1.95 -7.57
CA GLY A 188 7.06 -1.32 -8.85
C GLY A 188 7.05 -2.35 -9.99
N LYS A 189 6.23 -2.08 -11.02
CA LYS A 189 6.31 -2.86 -12.25
C LYS A 189 7.69 -2.66 -12.89
N LYS A 190 8.19 -3.68 -13.58
CA LYS A 190 9.55 -3.76 -14.15
C LYS A 190 10.06 -2.46 -14.79
N ASP A 191 9.18 -1.72 -15.45
CA ASP A 191 9.54 -0.55 -16.26
C ASP A 191 9.08 0.79 -15.66
N SER A 192 8.55 0.81 -14.43
CA SER A 192 8.06 2.07 -13.85
C SER A 192 8.09 2.09 -12.32
N LEU A 193 9.15 2.69 -11.79
CA LEU A 193 9.22 3.09 -10.38
C LEU A 193 8.09 4.07 -10.03
N ASP A 194 7.74 5.00 -10.93
CA ASP A 194 6.66 5.97 -10.73
C ASP A 194 5.31 5.31 -10.45
N ARG A 195 5.02 4.18 -11.10
CA ARG A 195 3.84 3.36 -10.78
C ARG A 195 3.94 2.81 -9.36
N GLY A 196 5.09 2.25 -8.99
CA GLY A 196 5.31 1.78 -7.62
C GLY A 196 5.12 2.90 -6.58
N ILE A 197 5.60 4.11 -6.89
CA ILE A 197 5.40 5.29 -6.04
C ILE A 197 3.90 5.61 -5.94
N ALA A 198 3.17 5.71 -7.06
CA ALA A 198 1.73 6.00 -7.06
C ALA A 198 0.93 5.02 -6.21
N GLN A 199 1.19 3.72 -6.36
CA GLN A 199 0.57 2.68 -5.55
C GLN A 199 0.94 2.83 -4.08
N ASN A 200 2.21 3.12 -3.77
CA ASN A 200 2.67 3.27 -2.39
C ASN A 200 2.02 4.49 -1.71
N ILE A 201 1.74 5.59 -2.41
CA ILE A 201 0.99 6.73 -1.85
C ILE A 201 -0.38 6.28 -1.32
N ALA A 202 -1.13 5.53 -2.12
CA ALA A 202 -2.43 4.98 -1.71
C ALA A 202 -2.31 4.06 -0.49
N GLN A 203 -1.26 3.24 -0.44
CA GLN A 203 -0.97 2.36 0.70
C GLN A 203 -0.66 3.16 1.97
N LEU A 204 0.12 4.25 1.89
CA LEU A 204 0.43 5.12 3.03
C LEU A 204 -0.85 5.70 3.65
N VAL A 205 -1.81 6.10 2.82
CA VAL A 205 -3.13 6.57 3.27
C VAL A 205 -3.91 5.46 3.99
N ALA A 206 -3.99 4.28 3.40
CA ALA A 206 -4.65 3.12 4.02
C ALA A 206 -4.02 2.74 5.38
N VAL A 207 -2.69 2.77 5.48
CA VAL A 207 -1.96 2.49 6.72
C VAL A 207 -2.20 3.58 7.77
N ARG A 208 -2.11 4.86 7.40
CA ARG A 208 -2.41 6.00 8.30
C ARG A 208 -3.80 5.87 8.91
N ASP A 209 -4.80 5.58 8.08
CA ASP A 209 -6.19 5.51 8.50
C ASP A 209 -6.44 4.28 9.37
N THR A 210 -5.87 3.13 9.00
CA THR A 210 -5.90 1.90 9.80
C THR A 210 -5.26 2.11 11.18
N ASN A 211 -4.08 2.73 11.23
CA ASN A 211 -3.38 3.00 12.48
C ASN A 211 -4.15 4.01 13.35
N THR A 212 -4.73 5.04 12.74
CA THR A 212 -5.61 6.00 13.43
C THR A 212 -6.82 5.30 14.06
N ARG A 213 -7.48 4.40 13.32
CA ARG A 213 -8.62 3.59 13.82
C ARG A 213 -8.18 2.70 15.00
N LYS A 214 -7.01 2.03 14.89
CA LYS A 214 -6.46 1.19 15.97
C LYS A 214 -6.16 2.01 17.23
N ARG A 215 -5.57 3.20 17.10
CA ARG A 215 -5.26 4.09 18.24
C ARG A 215 -6.52 4.58 18.94
N LYS A 216 -7.53 5.04 18.20
CA LYS A 216 -8.84 5.47 18.76
C LYS A 216 -9.54 4.36 19.54
N ARG A 217 -9.38 3.09 19.13
CA ARG A 217 -9.93 1.93 19.86
C ARG A 217 -9.19 1.64 21.17
N LYS A 218 -7.89 1.94 21.25
CA LYS A 218 -7.06 1.70 22.44
C LYS A 218 -7.11 2.85 23.44
N HIS A 219 -7.16 4.08 22.96
CA HIS A 219 -7.13 5.29 23.77
C HIS A 219 -8.34 6.16 23.39
N HIS A 220 -9.34 6.19 24.25
CA HIS A 220 -10.63 6.86 24.00
C HIS A 220 -10.51 8.38 23.75
N GLU A 221 -9.40 9.01 24.10
CA GLU A 221 -9.23 10.48 24.09
C GLU A 221 -7.79 10.90 23.69
N MET A 222 -7.26 10.41 22.56
CA MET A 222 -6.01 11.00 22.02
C MET A 222 -6.31 12.06 20.98
N GLU A 223 -5.64 13.22 21.12
CA GLU A 223 -5.51 14.19 20.04
C GLU A 223 -4.92 13.52 18.80
N LYS A 224 -5.31 14.00 17.60
CA LYS A 224 -4.74 13.54 16.33
C LYS A 224 -3.29 14.01 16.22
N GLU A 225 -2.37 13.41 16.97
CA GLU A 225 -0.95 13.53 16.65
C GLU A 225 -0.75 13.04 15.21
N GLN A 226 -0.11 13.88 14.43
CA GLN A 226 0.07 13.66 13.01
C GLN A 226 1.05 12.50 12.82
N GLN A 227 0.52 11.32 12.54
CA GLN A 227 1.35 10.14 12.36
C GLN A 227 2.19 10.29 11.09
N THR A 228 3.51 10.15 11.22
CA THR A 228 4.39 9.96 10.07
C THR A 228 4.33 8.49 9.64
N ILE A 229 4.01 8.25 8.36
CA ILE A 229 4.08 6.92 7.73
C ILE A 229 5.20 6.93 6.69
N PHE A 230 5.97 5.85 6.64
CA PHE A 230 7.03 5.68 5.65
C PHE A 230 6.66 4.62 4.62
N GLY A 231 7.18 4.82 3.42
CA GLY A 231 6.94 4.01 2.25
C GLY A 231 8.24 3.72 1.51
N ILE A 232 8.28 2.60 0.81
CA ILE A 232 9.36 2.22 -0.09
C ILE A 232 8.73 1.72 -1.38
N ALA A 233 9.05 2.33 -2.50
CA ALA A 233 8.74 1.81 -3.83
C ALA A 233 10.03 1.26 -4.44
N THR A 234 10.00 0.06 -5.00
CA THR A 234 11.20 -0.54 -5.61
C THR A 234 10.92 -1.35 -6.87
N THR A 235 11.80 -1.22 -7.87
CA THR A 235 11.86 -2.08 -9.04
C THR A 235 12.97 -3.12 -8.92
N TYR A 236 13.33 -3.57 -7.70
CA TYR A 236 14.55 -4.31 -7.33
C TYR A 236 15.89 -3.61 -7.62
N VAL A 237 16.00 -2.87 -8.73
CA VAL A 237 17.19 -2.08 -9.12
C VAL A 237 17.15 -0.70 -8.49
N GLU A 238 16.00 -0.06 -8.57
CA GLU A 238 15.79 1.30 -8.06
C GLU A 238 14.92 1.25 -6.81
N TRP A 239 15.22 2.15 -5.88
CA TRP A 239 14.53 2.26 -4.60
C TRP A 239 14.24 3.73 -4.32
N SER A 240 13.00 4.03 -3.95
CA SER A 240 12.57 5.36 -3.54
C SER A 240 11.89 5.26 -2.18
N PHE A 241 12.32 6.11 -1.24
CA PHE A 241 11.71 6.21 0.07
C PHE A 241 10.72 7.36 0.07
N ILE A 242 9.54 7.12 0.63
CA ILE A 242 8.41 8.05 0.64
C ILE A 242 8.03 8.31 2.09
N ARG A 243 7.69 9.56 2.40
CA ARG A 243 7.25 9.98 3.73
C ARG A 243 5.94 10.74 3.61
N LEU A 244 4.93 10.28 4.33
CA LEU A 244 3.64 10.94 4.51
C LEU A 244 3.54 11.46 5.94
N GLU A 245 3.33 12.77 6.09
CA GLU A 245 3.02 13.40 7.37
C GLU A 245 1.87 14.39 7.15
N GLY A 246 0.71 14.06 7.71
CA GLY A 246 -0.51 14.82 7.43
C GLY A 246 -0.95 14.66 5.98
N SER A 247 -1.03 15.78 5.27
CA SER A 247 -1.21 15.89 3.82
C SER A 247 0.11 16.11 3.07
N THR A 248 1.23 16.28 3.78
CA THR A 248 2.52 16.53 3.15
C THR A 248 3.18 15.22 2.77
N ILE A 249 3.53 15.09 1.50
CA ILE A 249 4.25 13.94 0.96
C ILE A 249 5.57 14.36 0.33
N ASN A 250 6.63 13.61 0.62
CA ASN A 250 7.97 13.84 0.04
C ASN A 250 8.60 12.49 -0.29
N CYS A 251 9.56 12.50 -1.21
CA CYS A 251 10.43 11.36 -1.47
C CYS A 251 11.91 11.70 -1.30
N THR A 252 12.75 10.67 -1.25
CA THR A 252 14.19 10.81 -1.45
C THR A 252 14.52 10.89 -2.94
N ASN A 253 15.74 11.31 -3.26
CA ASN A 253 16.31 11.05 -4.58
C ASN A 253 16.29 9.53 -4.86
N ASN A 254 16.11 9.15 -6.12
CA ASN A 254 16.27 7.75 -6.53
C ASN A 254 17.72 7.33 -6.31
N THR A 255 17.93 6.32 -5.47
CA THR A 255 19.24 5.69 -5.33
C THR A 255 19.32 4.59 -6.37
N GLN A 256 20.07 4.81 -7.46
CA GLN A 256 20.46 3.72 -8.33
C GLN A 256 21.58 2.94 -7.64
N VAL A 257 21.35 1.65 -7.39
CA VAL A 257 22.44 0.76 -6.99
C VAL A 257 23.28 0.53 -8.25
N HIS A 258 24.32 1.35 -8.46
CA HIS A 258 25.26 1.13 -9.54
C HIS A 258 25.78 -0.31 -9.46
N GLN A 259 25.73 -1.02 -10.59
CA GLN A 259 26.31 -2.35 -10.72
C GLN A 259 27.79 -2.27 -10.31
N LEU A 260 28.11 -2.75 -9.11
CA LEU A 260 29.49 -3.04 -8.72
C LEU A 260 30.02 -4.14 -9.64
N GLY A 261 30.78 -3.75 -10.66
CA GLY A 261 31.60 -4.71 -11.40
C GLY A 261 31.92 -4.38 -12.85
N GLU A 262 32.58 -3.27 -13.14
CA GLU A 262 33.52 -3.16 -14.27
C GLU A 262 34.68 -2.20 -13.92
N THR A 263 35.46 -2.53 -12.88
CA THR A 263 36.80 -1.96 -12.71
C THR A 263 37.75 -3.06 -12.28
N GLY A 264 38.45 -3.66 -13.25
CA GLY A 264 39.50 -4.63 -12.94
C GLY A 264 39.83 -5.63 -14.05
N ARG A 265 40.04 -5.17 -15.29
CA ARG A 265 40.90 -5.85 -16.27
C ARG A 265 41.64 -4.83 -17.11
N HIS A 266 42.78 -4.38 -16.59
CA HIS A 266 43.97 -4.04 -17.38
C HIS A 266 45.19 -4.58 -16.64
#